data_AF-A0A852F5N3-F1
#
_entry.id   AF-A0A852F5N3-F1
#
_cell.length_a   1.000
_cell.length_b   1.000
_cell.length_c   1.000
_cell.angle_alpha   90.00
_cell.angle_beta   90.00
_cell.angle_gamma   90.00
#
_symmetry.space_group_name_H-M   'P 1'
#
loop_
_entity.id
_entity.type
_entity.pdbx_description
1 polymer ?
#
loop_
_entity_poly.entity_id
_entity_poly.type
_entity_poly.pdbx_seq_one_letter_code
_entity_poly.pdbx_strand_id
1 'polypeptide(L)'
;KMNSAMSEEPDALSVVNQLRDLAADPLNRRAIVQDQGCLPGLILFLDHPNPQVVHSALLALRYLAECRVNREKMKSELGMMLSLQNVIQKTTTPGETKLLASEVYDILQSSNMSDMDNVNEMNYRRRKAQFFLGSTNKRAKTVVLHIDGLDDSSRRNLCEEALLKIKGVISFTFQMAVQRCVVRIRSDLKAEALATAIASTKVMKAQQVVKSESGEEMLVPFQDTPVEVEQNTDLPEYLPEDESPTKEQDKAVSRVGSHPEGAASWLSTAANFLSRSFYW
;
A
#
# COMPACT_ATOMS: atom_id res chain seq x y z
N LYS A 1 8.01 30.69 -26.62
CA LYS A 1 7.86 30.59 -25.16
C LYS A 1 6.39 30.33 -24.86
N MET A 2 6.01 29.07 -24.70
CA MET A 2 4.67 28.67 -24.27
C MET A 2 4.88 27.53 -23.28
N ASN A 3 4.53 27.80 -22.03
CA ASN A 3 4.58 26.86 -20.92
C ASN A 3 3.51 25.80 -21.14
N SER A 4 3.92 24.55 -21.29
CA SER A 4 3.04 23.40 -21.19
C SER A 4 2.89 23.07 -19.71
N ALA A 5 1.78 23.47 -19.10
CA ALA A 5 1.39 22.95 -17.80
C ALA A 5 0.74 21.57 -18.05
N MET A 6 1.58 20.54 -18.14
CA MET A 6 1.13 19.16 -17.99
C MET A 6 0.44 19.07 -16.63
N SER A 7 -0.77 18.52 -16.61
CA SER A 7 -1.37 17.99 -15.38
C SER A 7 -0.51 16.83 -14.91
N GLU A 8 0.57 17.16 -14.19
CA GLU A 8 1.50 16.21 -13.61
C GLU A 8 0.73 15.34 -12.60
N GLU A 9 0.73 14.02 -12.81
CA GLU A 9 0.47 13.11 -11.71
C GLU A 9 1.39 13.49 -10.55
N PRO A 10 0.90 13.51 -9.30
CA PRO A 10 1.73 13.94 -8.19
C PRO A 10 2.93 13.01 -8.10
N ASP A 11 4.13 13.57 -8.31
CA ASP A 11 5.40 12.87 -8.21
C ASP A 11 5.44 12.06 -6.90
N ALA A 12 5.89 10.81 -6.96
CA ALA A 12 5.98 9.92 -5.80
C ALA A 12 6.71 10.60 -4.63
N LEU A 13 7.72 11.43 -4.94
CA LEU A 13 8.44 12.24 -3.95
C LEU A 13 7.55 13.29 -3.28
N SER A 14 6.69 13.96 -4.03
CA SER A 14 5.72 14.92 -3.49
C SER A 14 4.74 14.23 -2.54
N VAL A 15 4.19 13.08 -2.94
CA VAL A 15 3.23 12.31 -2.13
C VAL A 15 3.85 11.84 -0.81
N VAL A 16 5.04 11.24 -0.86
CA VAL A 16 5.70 10.74 0.36
C VAL A 16 6.16 11.88 1.27
N ASN A 17 6.61 13.01 0.72
CA ASN A 17 6.97 14.18 1.49
C ASN A 17 5.75 14.74 2.24
N GLN A 18 4.60 14.83 1.56
CA GLN A 18 3.36 15.22 2.21
C GLN A 18 3.07 14.28 3.37
N LEU A 19 3.02 12.96 3.15
CA LEU A 19 2.75 11.98 4.22
C LEU A 19 3.71 12.09 5.41
N ARG A 20 5.00 12.31 5.14
CA ARG A 20 6.03 12.55 6.16
C ARG A 20 5.72 13.78 7.00
N ASP A 21 5.36 14.89 6.37
CA ASP A 21 5.10 16.16 7.06
C ASP A 21 3.89 16.06 8.00
N LEU A 22 2.94 15.17 7.70
CA LEU A 22 1.79 14.90 8.58
C LEU A 22 2.19 14.05 9.76
N ALA A 23 2.98 13.01 9.50
CA ALA A 23 3.47 12.11 10.53
C ALA A 23 4.34 12.89 11.52
N ALA A 24 5.03 13.95 11.08
CA ALA A 24 5.79 14.84 11.93
C ALA A 24 4.93 15.45 13.04
N ASP A 25 3.66 15.79 12.77
CA ASP A 25 2.70 16.26 13.78
C ASP A 25 2.19 15.09 14.65
N PRO A 26 2.46 15.10 15.97
CA PRO A 26 2.04 14.06 16.89
C PRO A 26 0.54 13.76 16.90
N LEU A 27 -0.31 14.74 16.60
CA LEU A 27 -1.77 14.58 16.62
C LEU A 27 -2.28 13.69 15.47
N ASN A 28 -1.54 13.63 14.36
CA ASN A 28 -1.96 12.86 13.17
C ASN A 28 -1.50 11.40 13.23
N ARG A 29 -0.41 11.11 13.95
CA ARG A 29 0.27 9.80 13.93
C ARG A 29 -0.65 8.62 14.19
N ARG A 30 -1.54 8.71 15.17
CA ARG A 30 -2.48 7.63 15.50
C ARG A 30 -3.53 7.44 14.41
N ALA A 31 -4.06 8.53 13.84
CA ALA A 31 -5.05 8.46 12.78
C ALA A 31 -4.46 7.86 11.50
N ILE A 32 -3.24 8.27 11.13
CA ILE A 32 -2.52 7.75 9.96
C ILE A 32 -2.30 6.23 10.08
N VAL A 33 -1.84 5.75 11.24
CA VAL A 33 -1.63 4.31 11.47
C VAL A 33 -2.94 3.54 11.51
N GLN A 34 -4.05 4.16 11.93
CA GLN A 34 -5.36 3.51 11.94
C GLN A 34 -5.99 3.38 10.56
N ASP A 35 -5.64 4.25 9.62
CA ASP A 35 -6.02 4.15 8.21
C ASP A 35 -5.46 2.87 7.58
N GLN A 36 -6.27 2.20 6.75
CA GLN A 36 -5.93 0.93 6.12
C GLN A 36 -5.00 1.08 4.91
N GLY A 37 -4.94 2.26 4.30
CA GLY A 37 -4.12 2.51 3.10
C GLY A 37 -2.74 3.08 3.41
N CYS A 38 -2.57 3.79 4.52
CA CYS A 38 -1.36 4.56 4.79
C CYS A 38 -0.12 3.69 5.02
N LEU A 39 -0.20 2.64 5.85
CA LEU A 39 0.96 1.78 6.11
C LEU A 39 1.36 0.96 4.87
N PRO A 40 0.44 0.27 4.16
CA PRO A 40 0.79 -0.39 2.90
C PRO A 40 1.40 0.56 1.86
N GLY A 41 0.91 1.80 1.80
CA GLY A 41 1.46 2.86 0.97
C GLY A 41 2.90 3.23 1.30
N LEU A 42 3.19 3.46 2.58
CA LEU A 42 4.55 3.75 3.04
C LEU A 42 5.50 2.56 2.78
N ILE A 43 5.03 1.33 2.97
CA ILE A 43 5.81 0.11 2.66
C ILE A 43 6.13 0.05 1.16
N LEU A 44 5.18 0.37 0.28
CA LEU A 44 5.40 0.39 -1.16
C LEU A 44 6.48 1.39 -1.58
N PHE A 45 6.54 2.57 -0.94
CA PHE A 45 7.59 3.55 -1.20
C PHE A 45 9.00 3.09 -0.83
N LEU A 46 9.16 2.07 0.05
CA LEU A 46 10.47 1.51 0.40
C LEU A 46 11.13 0.75 -0.76
N ASP A 47 10.36 0.33 -1.75
CA ASP A 47 10.85 -0.34 -2.96
C ASP A 47 11.15 0.64 -4.11
N HIS A 48 10.96 1.95 -3.89
CA HIS A 48 11.10 2.94 -4.95
C HIS A 48 12.58 3.10 -5.39
N PRO A 49 12.87 3.26 -6.70
CA PRO A 49 14.24 3.39 -7.19
C PRO A 49 14.94 4.69 -6.74
N ASN A 50 14.18 5.77 -6.52
CA ASN A 50 14.70 7.03 -6.02
C ASN A 50 14.98 6.95 -4.50
N PRO A 51 16.26 7.07 -4.05
CA PRO A 51 16.62 7.01 -2.63
C PRO A 51 15.95 8.09 -1.77
N GLN A 52 15.62 9.26 -2.35
CA GLN A 52 14.94 10.34 -1.62
C GLN A 52 13.51 9.94 -1.23
N VAL A 53 12.82 9.18 -2.09
CA VAL A 53 11.48 8.66 -1.81
C VAL A 53 11.54 7.67 -0.65
N VAL A 54 12.50 6.73 -0.69
CA VAL A 54 12.73 5.74 0.37
C VAL A 54 13.07 6.43 1.70
N HIS A 55 13.97 7.41 1.67
CA HIS A 55 14.37 8.16 2.87
C HIS A 55 13.19 8.93 3.48
N SER A 56 12.37 9.62 2.67
CA SER A 56 11.17 10.31 3.16
C SER A 56 10.12 9.35 3.72
N ALA A 57 9.95 8.17 3.12
CA ALA A 57 9.05 7.13 3.65
C ALA A 57 9.53 6.62 5.02
N LEU A 58 10.84 6.37 5.17
CA LEU A 58 11.43 5.96 6.44
C LEU A 58 11.31 7.03 7.52
N LEU A 59 11.46 8.31 7.18
CA LEU A 59 11.23 9.41 8.12
C LEU A 59 9.76 9.44 8.59
N ALA A 60 8.81 9.26 7.66
CA ALA A 60 7.41 9.15 8.02
C ALA A 60 7.17 7.98 9.00
N LEU A 61 7.70 6.79 8.68
CA LEU A 61 7.60 5.61 9.54
C LEU A 61 8.24 5.84 10.92
N ARG A 62 9.40 6.49 10.99
CA ARG A 62 10.03 6.87 12.26
C ARG A 62 9.12 7.76 13.10
N TYR A 63 8.55 8.81 12.51
CA TYR A 63 7.62 9.69 13.23
C TYR A 63 6.38 8.93 13.73
N LEU A 64 5.82 8.03 12.92
CA LEU A 64 4.70 7.20 13.34
C LEU A 64 5.07 6.27 14.50
N ALA A 65 6.29 5.72 14.51
CA ALA A 65 6.80 4.80 15.52
C ALA A 65 7.20 5.49 16.85
N GLU A 66 7.39 6.81 16.86
CA GLU A 66 7.52 7.57 18.11
C GLU A 66 6.27 7.42 19.01
N CYS A 67 5.10 7.23 18.40
CA CYS A 67 3.87 6.92 19.13
C CYS A 67 3.85 5.44 19.52
N ARG A 68 4.07 5.11 20.81
CA ARG A 68 4.16 3.71 21.27
C ARG A 68 2.96 2.85 20.87
N VAL A 69 1.74 3.40 20.95
CA VAL A 69 0.50 2.68 20.59
C VAL A 69 0.43 2.30 19.10
N ASN A 70 1.24 2.92 18.24
CA ASN A 70 1.30 2.59 16.82
C ASN A 70 2.22 1.40 16.54
N ARG A 71 3.24 1.16 17.38
CA ARG A 71 4.35 0.25 17.07
C ARG A 71 3.88 -1.16 16.80
N GLU A 72 2.95 -1.68 17.61
CA GLU A 72 2.44 -3.04 17.43
C GLU A 72 1.67 -3.16 16.10
N LYS A 73 0.81 -2.19 15.79
CA LYS A 73 0.09 -2.19 14.51
C LYS A 73 1.07 -2.11 13.34
N MET A 74 2.07 -1.23 13.41
CA MET A 74 3.10 -1.09 12.38
C MET A 74 3.92 -2.37 12.20
N LYS A 75 4.42 -2.95 13.30
CA LYS A 75 5.17 -4.22 13.31
C LYS A 75 4.34 -5.35 12.67
N SER A 76 3.05 -5.39 12.98
CA SER A 76 2.14 -6.39 12.44
C SER A 76 1.78 -6.16 10.96
N GLU A 77 2.04 -4.99 10.37
CA GLU A 77 1.63 -4.70 8.99
C GLU A 77 2.38 -5.59 7.99
N LEU A 78 1.64 -6.21 7.05
CA LEU A 78 2.24 -7.16 6.11
C LEU A 78 3.27 -6.47 5.22
N GLY A 79 4.52 -6.89 5.34
CA GLY A 79 5.66 -6.45 4.55
C GLY A 79 6.50 -5.40 5.27
N MET A 80 6.07 -4.90 6.42
CA MET A 80 6.80 -3.86 7.13
C MET A 80 8.21 -4.30 7.49
N MET A 81 8.32 -5.38 8.26
CA MET A 81 9.61 -5.86 8.77
C MET A 81 10.52 -6.36 7.64
N LEU A 82 9.94 -7.06 6.65
CA LEU A 82 10.68 -7.56 5.49
C LEU A 82 11.23 -6.42 4.61
N SER A 83 10.41 -5.40 4.33
CA SER A 83 10.83 -4.25 3.52
C SER A 83 11.91 -3.42 4.23
N LEU A 84 11.83 -3.26 5.55
CA LEU A 84 12.88 -2.62 6.34
C LEU A 84 14.20 -3.41 6.26
N GLN A 85 14.16 -4.74 6.45
CA GLN A 85 15.34 -5.60 6.32
C GLN A 85 15.96 -5.52 4.92
N ASN A 86 15.14 -5.53 3.87
CA ASN A 86 15.61 -5.39 2.51
C ASN A 86 16.34 -4.05 2.28
N VAL A 87 15.80 -2.93 2.78
CA VAL A 87 16.47 -1.61 2.69
C VAL A 87 17.82 -1.60 3.42
N ILE A 88 17.91 -2.25 4.59
CA ILE A 88 19.14 -2.37 5.39
C ILE A 88 20.21 -3.18 4.63
N GLN A 89 19.81 -4.31 4.04
CA GLN A 89 20.74 -5.24 3.36
C GLN A 89 21.16 -4.76 1.97
N LYS A 90 20.33 -3.97 1.29
CA LYS A 90 20.57 -3.51 -0.08
C LYS A 90 21.83 -2.64 -0.17
N THR A 91 22.82 -3.07 -0.97
CA THR A 91 24.13 -2.42 -1.07
C THR A 91 24.08 -1.01 -1.66
N THR A 92 23.10 -0.74 -2.52
CA THR A 92 22.94 0.55 -3.22
C THR A 92 22.24 1.62 -2.37
N THR A 93 21.70 1.28 -1.20
CA THR A 93 21.05 2.23 -0.30
C THR A 93 22.09 3.15 0.37
N PRO A 94 21.89 4.48 0.40
CA PRO A 94 22.77 5.41 1.11
C PRO A 94 22.92 5.06 2.60
N GLY A 95 24.09 5.32 3.18
CA GLY A 95 24.41 4.93 4.58
C GLY A 95 23.43 5.51 5.60
N GLU A 96 23.08 6.80 5.50
CA GLU A 96 22.10 7.45 6.38
C GLU A 96 20.71 6.79 6.29
N THR A 97 20.28 6.42 5.08
CA THR A 97 19.01 5.74 4.85
C THR A 97 19.00 4.34 5.48
N LYS A 98 20.13 3.61 5.43
CA LYS A 98 20.27 2.31 6.12
C LYS A 98 20.20 2.45 7.63
N LEU A 99 20.88 3.46 8.19
CA LEU A 99 20.84 3.74 9.63
C LEU A 99 19.41 4.04 10.09
N LEU A 100 18.70 4.86 9.33
CA LEU A 100 17.30 5.18 9.60
C LEU A 100 16.39 3.94 9.51
N ALA A 101 16.60 3.08 8.52
CA ALA A 101 15.86 1.83 8.39
C ALA A 101 16.14 0.88 9.57
N SER A 102 17.41 0.77 10.01
CA SER A 102 17.79 0.01 11.21
C SER A 102 17.13 0.55 12.46
N GLU A 103 17.13 1.87 12.65
CA GLU A 103 16.48 2.51 13.80
C GLU A 103 14.98 2.18 13.85
N VAL A 104 14.28 2.33 12.73
CA VAL A 104 12.84 2.00 12.65
C VAL A 104 12.62 0.51 12.92
N TYR A 105 13.44 -0.36 12.32
CA TYR A 105 13.37 -1.80 12.54
C TYR A 105 13.53 -2.15 14.02
N ASP A 106 14.53 -1.58 14.71
CA ASP A 106 14.79 -1.85 16.12
C ASP A 106 13.68 -1.31 17.04
N ILE A 107 13.13 -0.13 16.73
CA ILE A 107 11.99 0.45 17.47
C ILE A 107 10.75 -0.46 17.38
N LEU A 108 10.48 -1.02 16.19
CA LEU A 108 9.35 -1.92 16.01
C LEU A 108 9.63 -3.30 16.61
N GLN A 109 10.84 -3.84 16.43
CA GLN A 109 11.21 -5.15 16.96
C GLN A 109 11.12 -5.19 18.50
N SER A 110 11.57 -4.12 19.16
CA SER A 110 11.55 -3.98 20.62
C SER A 110 10.18 -3.68 21.22
N SER A 111 9.12 -3.54 20.41
CA SER A 111 7.76 -3.37 20.93
C SER A 111 7.25 -4.67 21.55
N ASN A 112 6.88 -4.59 22.84
CA ASN A 112 6.28 -5.66 23.62
C ASN A 112 4.81 -5.32 23.93
N MET A 113 3.92 -6.32 23.89
CA MET A 113 2.49 -6.17 24.19
C MET A 113 2.20 -5.63 25.62
N SER A 114 3.17 -5.67 26.52
CA SER A 114 3.01 -5.30 27.95
C SER A 114 2.85 -3.79 28.21
N ASP A 115 3.09 -2.92 27.22
CA ASP A 115 2.95 -1.47 27.36
C ASP A 115 1.51 -0.97 27.14
N MET A 116 0.57 -1.85 26.78
CA MET A 116 -0.82 -1.48 26.46
C MET A 116 -1.73 -1.27 27.68
N ASP A 117 -1.32 -1.71 28.87
CA ASP A 117 -2.16 -1.71 30.08
C ASP A 117 -2.21 -0.37 30.83
N ASN A 118 -1.50 0.67 30.39
CA ASN A 118 -1.40 1.93 31.14
C ASN A 118 -1.67 3.19 30.30
N VAL A 119 -2.68 3.15 29.42
CA VAL A 119 -3.25 4.37 28.85
C VAL A 119 -4.75 4.36 29.13
N ASN A 120 -5.08 4.98 30.26
CA ASN A 120 -6.41 5.33 30.71
C ASN A 120 -7.34 5.65 29.52
N GLU A 121 -8.39 4.83 29.36
CA GLU A 121 -9.48 4.92 28.38
C GLU A 121 -10.37 6.14 28.66
N MET A 122 -9.78 7.30 28.96
CA MET A 122 -10.49 8.54 29.20
C MET A 122 -10.73 9.28 27.88
N ASN A 123 -11.93 9.10 27.35
CA ASN A 123 -12.73 10.16 26.73
C ASN A 123 -12.20 10.89 25.48
N TYR A 124 -11.58 10.19 24.52
CA TYR A 124 -11.39 10.75 23.17
C TYR A 124 -12.49 10.29 22.19
N ARG A 125 -13.77 10.49 22.56
CA ARG A 125 -14.86 10.62 21.59
C ARG A 125 -14.79 12.00 20.94
N ARG A 126 -13.71 12.29 20.21
CA ARG A 126 -13.67 13.43 19.28
C ARG A 126 -13.53 12.88 17.88
N ARG A 127 -14.64 13.06 17.14
CA ARG A 127 -14.85 12.86 15.70
C ARG A 127 -13.80 11.97 15.05
N LYS A 128 -14.16 10.69 14.92
CA LYS A 128 -13.51 9.73 14.03
C LYS A 128 -13.36 10.40 12.66
N ALA A 129 -12.20 10.98 12.40
CA ALA A 129 -11.87 11.45 11.07
C ALA A 129 -11.68 10.17 10.26
N GLN A 130 -12.77 9.76 9.62
CA GLN A 130 -12.77 8.66 8.68
C GLN A 130 -12.03 9.18 7.45
N PHE A 131 -10.71 9.21 7.56
CA PHE A 131 -9.84 9.36 6.41
C PHE A 131 -10.03 8.06 5.60
N PHE A 132 -10.55 8.24 4.40
CA PHE A 132 -10.65 7.30 3.28
C PHE A 132 -11.52 6.04 3.39
N LEU A 133 -12.40 5.99 2.38
CA LEU A 133 -13.06 4.86 1.74
C LEU A 133 -12.37 3.50 1.96
N GLY A 134 -12.88 2.71 2.89
CA GLY A 134 -12.44 1.32 3.03
C GLY A 134 -13.20 0.50 4.07
N SER A 135 -13.89 1.12 5.02
CA SER A 135 -14.44 0.36 6.16
C SER A 135 -15.59 -0.61 5.84
N THR A 136 -16.16 -0.67 4.63
CA THR A 136 -17.38 -1.48 4.41
C THR A 136 -17.60 -2.09 3.02
N ASN A 137 -16.59 -2.29 2.16
CA ASN A 137 -16.82 -3.08 0.94
C ASN A 137 -16.78 -4.59 1.26
N LYS A 138 -17.85 -5.13 1.87
CA LYS A 138 -18.06 -6.57 2.12
C LYS A 138 -17.94 -7.44 0.85
N ARG A 139 -17.89 -6.81 -0.33
CA ARG A 139 -17.77 -7.44 -1.65
C ARG A 139 -16.33 -7.64 -2.11
N ALA A 140 -15.33 -7.19 -1.38
CA ALA A 140 -13.93 -7.31 -1.76
C ALA A 140 -13.05 -7.70 -0.56
N LYS A 141 -11.97 -8.44 -0.82
CA LYS A 141 -10.95 -8.83 0.14
C LYS A 141 -9.55 -8.62 -0.46
N THR A 142 -8.55 -8.46 0.39
CA THR A 142 -7.15 -8.31 -0.01
C THR A 142 -6.41 -9.63 0.24
N VAL A 143 -5.67 -10.08 -0.76
CA VAL A 143 -4.79 -11.25 -0.72
C VAL A 143 -3.36 -10.77 -0.93
N VAL A 144 -2.44 -11.18 -0.07
CA VAL A 144 -1.01 -10.91 -0.23
C VAL A 144 -0.33 -12.19 -0.71
N LEU A 145 0.44 -12.08 -1.78
CA LEU A 145 1.15 -13.18 -2.41
C LEU A 145 2.66 -12.92 -2.36
N HIS A 146 3.42 -13.96 -2.08
CA HIS A 146 4.82 -14.05 -2.44
C HIS A 146 4.92 -14.74 -3.80
N ILE A 147 5.59 -14.13 -4.76
CA ILE A 147 5.70 -14.63 -6.13
C ILE A 147 7.17 -14.94 -6.40
N ASP A 148 7.54 -16.21 -6.25
CA ASP A 148 8.86 -16.69 -6.63
C ASP A 148 9.08 -16.45 -8.13
N GLY A 149 10.15 -15.72 -8.45
CA GLY A 149 10.50 -15.28 -9.80
C GLY A 149 10.08 -13.85 -10.14
N LEU A 150 9.45 -13.09 -9.24
CA LEU A 150 9.08 -11.69 -9.48
C LEU A 150 10.23 -10.72 -9.13
N ASP A 151 11.26 -10.67 -9.96
CA ASP A 151 12.51 -9.93 -9.70
C ASP A 151 12.91 -8.96 -10.85
N ASP A 152 12.24 -9.02 -12.01
CA ASP A 152 12.52 -8.18 -13.17
C ASP A 152 11.24 -7.66 -13.86
N SER A 153 11.42 -6.64 -14.71
CA SER A 153 10.32 -5.96 -15.38
C SER A 153 9.56 -6.85 -16.38
N SER A 154 10.23 -7.80 -17.03
CA SER A 154 9.60 -8.73 -17.98
C SER A 154 8.66 -9.69 -17.25
N ARG A 155 9.13 -10.29 -16.15
CA ARG A 155 8.33 -11.19 -15.31
C ARG A 155 7.20 -10.45 -14.60
N ARG A 156 7.43 -9.21 -14.18
CA ARG A 156 6.37 -8.32 -13.69
C ARG A 156 5.26 -8.15 -14.73
N ASN A 157 5.60 -7.82 -15.98
CA ASN A 157 4.63 -7.62 -17.04
C ASN A 157 3.82 -8.90 -17.33
N LEU A 158 4.48 -10.08 -17.34
CA LEU A 158 3.79 -11.36 -17.48
C LEU A 158 2.80 -11.63 -16.34
N CYS A 159 3.20 -11.30 -15.10
CA CYS A 159 2.33 -11.45 -13.94
C CYS A 159 1.13 -10.49 -14.02
N GLU A 160 1.38 -9.25 -14.43
CA GLU A 160 0.36 -8.23 -14.65
C GLU A 160 -0.66 -8.67 -15.69
N GLU A 161 -0.21 -9.11 -16.88
CA GLU A 161 -1.10 -9.64 -17.92
C GLU A 161 -1.92 -10.84 -17.45
N ALA A 162 -1.33 -11.73 -16.64
CA ALA A 162 -2.02 -12.89 -16.09
C ALA A 162 -3.12 -12.47 -15.10
N LEU A 163 -2.83 -11.53 -14.20
CA LEU A 163 -3.77 -11.05 -13.17
C LEU A 163 -4.92 -10.22 -13.78
N LEU A 164 -4.63 -9.39 -14.78
CA LEU A 164 -5.63 -8.56 -15.47
C LEU A 164 -6.74 -9.37 -16.16
N LYS A 165 -6.41 -10.60 -16.61
CA LYS A 165 -7.37 -11.50 -17.28
C LYS A 165 -8.33 -12.19 -16.31
N ILE A 166 -8.06 -12.14 -15.01
CA ILE A 166 -8.87 -12.84 -14.00
C ILE A 166 -10.08 -11.99 -13.65
N LYS A 167 -11.27 -12.51 -13.94
CA LYS A 167 -12.52 -11.84 -13.58
C LYS A 167 -12.64 -11.74 -12.05
N GLY A 168 -12.78 -10.52 -11.57
CA GLY A 168 -12.92 -10.23 -10.15
C GLY A 168 -11.62 -9.88 -9.43
N VAL A 169 -10.49 -9.78 -10.14
CA VAL A 169 -9.37 -8.95 -9.68
C VAL A 169 -9.80 -7.48 -9.74
N ILE A 170 -9.57 -6.77 -8.64
CA ILE A 170 -9.98 -5.37 -8.41
C ILE A 170 -8.78 -4.46 -8.20
N SER A 171 -7.58 -4.92 -7.90
CA SER A 171 -6.35 -4.13 -8.00
C SER A 171 -5.17 -5.01 -7.67
N PHE A 172 -3.98 -4.61 -8.09
CA PHE A 172 -2.75 -5.21 -7.61
C PHE A 172 -1.61 -4.20 -7.59
N THR A 173 -0.71 -4.39 -6.64
CA THR A 173 0.55 -3.65 -6.53
C THR A 173 1.70 -4.61 -6.33
N PHE A 174 2.83 -4.33 -6.97
CA PHE A 174 4.05 -5.12 -6.84
C PHE A 174 5.09 -4.40 -5.99
N GLN A 175 5.73 -5.15 -5.10
CA GLN A 175 6.99 -4.80 -4.45
C GLN A 175 8.03 -5.81 -4.94
N MET A 176 8.81 -5.40 -5.94
CA MET A 176 9.76 -6.24 -6.65
C MET A 176 10.90 -6.68 -5.74
N ALA A 177 11.45 -5.81 -4.88
CA ALA A 177 12.60 -6.20 -4.06
C ALA A 177 12.31 -7.27 -3.00
N VAL A 178 11.04 -7.46 -2.64
CA VAL A 178 10.59 -8.52 -1.72
C VAL A 178 9.68 -9.55 -2.39
N GLN A 179 9.63 -9.54 -3.74
CA GLN A 179 8.84 -10.44 -4.58
C GLN A 179 7.37 -10.56 -4.14
N ARG A 180 6.77 -9.44 -3.75
CA ARG A 180 5.43 -9.41 -3.15
C ARG A 180 4.42 -8.77 -4.08
N CYS A 181 3.25 -9.38 -4.15
CA CYS A 181 2.09 -8.83 -4.84
C CYS A 181 0.92 -8.71 -3.86
N VAL A 182 0.39 -7.51 -3.69
CA VAL A 182 -0.84 -7.28 -2.91
C VAL A 182 -1.97 -7.14 -3.91
N VAL A 183 -2.95 -8.04 -3.86
CA VAL A 183 -4.06 -8.10 -4.81
C VAL A 183 -5.37 -7.88 -4.06
N ARG A 184 -6.15 -6.90 -4.50
CA ARG A 184 -7.55 -6.76 -4.09
C ARG A 184 -8.40 -7.56 -5.05
N ILE A 185 -9.27 -8.41 -4.51
CA ILE A 185 -10.17 -9.27 -5.29
C ILE A 185 -11.59 -9.19 -4.76
N ARG A 186 -12.56 -9.54 -5.59
CA ARG A 186 -13.94 -9.73 -5.12
C ARG A 186 -13.99 -10.84 -4.06
N SER A 187 -14.94 -10.74 -3.15
CA SER A 187 -15.07 -11.66 -2.01
C SER A 187 -15.30 -13.12 -2.45
N ASP A 188 -15.99 -13.31 -3.58
CA ASP A 188 -16.31 -14.59 -4.21
C ASP A 188 -15.15 -15.20 -5.00
N LEU A 189 -14.14 -14.41 -5.39
CA LEU A 189 -12.94 -14.93 -6.05
C LEU A 189 -12.04 -15.64 -5.03
N LYS A 190 -11.57 -16.83 -5.38
CA LYS A 190 -10.65 -17.65 -4.59
C LYS A 190 -9.19 -17.24 -4.83
N ALA A 191 -8.36 -17.28 -3.78
CA ALA A 191 -6.96 -16.89 -3.88
C ALA A 191 -6.16 -17.87 -4.76
N GLU A 192 -6.58 -19.13 -4.77
CA GLU A 192 -6.07 -20.21 -5.60
C GLU A 192 -6.12 -19.86 -7.10
N ALA A 193 -7.15 -19.15 -7.55
CA ALA A 193 -7.27 -18.73 -8.95
C ALA A 193 -6.14 -17.78 -9.36
N LEU A 194 -5.68 -16.91 -8.46
CA LEU A 194 -4.52 -16.04 -8.68
C LEU A 194 -3.26 -16.88 -8.85
N ALA A 195 -3.08 -17.87 -7.98
CA ALA A 195 -1.91 -18.75 -8.01
C ALA A 195 -1.85 -19.60 -9.28
N THR A 196 -3.00 -20.15 -9.71
CA THR A 196 -3.11 -20.90 -10.97
C THR A 196 -2.76 -20.02 -12.17
N ALA A 197 -3.26 -18.79 -12.22
CA ALA A 197 -2.94 -17.85 -13.29
C ALA A 197 -1.44 -17.50 -13.33
N ILE A 198 -0.83 -17.23 -12.17
CA ILE A 198 0.60 -16.94 -12.07
C ILE A 198 1.43 -18.17 -12.49
N ALA A 199 1.08 -19.37 -12.03
CA ALA A 199 1.75 -20.61 -12.40
C ALA A 199 1.65 -20.91 -13.90
N SER A 200 0.58 -20.48 -14.58
CA SER A 200 0.40 -20.66 -16.03
C SER A 200 1.46 -19.94 -16.87
N THR A 201 2.14 -18.93 -16.31
CA THR A 201 3.28 -18.25 -16.95
C THR A 201 4.51 -19.15 -17.08
N LYS A 202 4.55 -20.30 -16.37
CA LYS A 202 5.63 -21.30 -16.32
C LYS A 202 6.97 -20.80 -15.75
N VAL A 203 7.08 -19.52 -15.41
CA VAL A 203 8.31 -18.89 -14.90
C VAL A 203 8.15 -18.33 -13.49
N MET A 204 6.94 -18.35 -12.92
CA MET A 204 6.65 -17.85 -11.58
C MET A 204 5.76 -18.82 -10.80
N LYS A 205 5.87 -18.77 -9.48
CA LYS A 205 5.00 -19.52 -8.55
C LYS A 205 4.54 -18.62 -7.42
N ALA A 206 3.25 -18.66 -7.10
CA ALA A 206 2.68 -17.89 -6.01
C ALA A 206 2.49 -18.73 -4.75
N GLN A 207 2.71 -18.12 -3.60
CA GLN A 207 2.34 -18.61 -2.28
C GLN A 207 1.58 -17.51 -1.55
N GLN A 208 0.61 -17.86 -0.69
CA GLN A 208 -0.12 -16.87 0.07
C GLN A 208 0.70 -16.44 1.29
N VAL A 209 0.79 -15.13 1.52
CA VAL A 209 1.34 -14.57 2.76
C VAL A 209 0.19 -14.40 3.76
N VAL A 210 0.30 -15.06 4.91
CA VAL A 210 -0.67 -14.94 6.01
C VAL A 210 0.04 -14.57 7.30
N LYS A 211 -0.71 -14.03 8.26
CA LYS A 211 -0.21 -13.84 9.63
C LYS A 211 -0.48 -15.11 10.44
N SER A 212 0.54 -15.58 11.15
CA SER A 212 0.42 -16.67 12.12
C SER A 212 -0.27 -16.19 13.40
N GLU A 213 -0.60 -17.13 14.30
CA GLU A 213 -1.10 -16.83 15.64
C GLU A 213 -0.11 -16.03 16.50
N SER A 214 1.20 -16.16 16.21
CA SER A 214 2.27 -15.37 16.85
C SER A 214 2.43 -13.97 16.23
N GLY A 215 1.67 -13.63 15.19
CA GLY A 215 1.76 -12.36 14.47
C GLY A 215 2.88 -12.29 13.43
N GLU A 216 3.61 -13.39 13.21
CA GLU A 216 4.66 -13.49 12.19
C GLU A 216 4.09 -13.79 10.80
N GLU A 217 4.81 -13.37 9.75
CA GLU A 217 4.42 -13.65 8.37
C GLU A 217 4.84 -15.07 7.96
N MET A 218 3.89 -15.85 7.43
CA MET A 218 4.11 -17.21 6.96
C MET A 218 3.69 -17.35 5.49
N LEU A 219 4.49 -18.09 4.73
CA LEU A 219 4.17 -18.50 3.36
C LEU A 219 3.39 -19.81 3.37
N VAL A 220 2.18 -19.77 2.85
CA VAL A 220 1.31 -20.94 2.69
C VAL A 220 1.25 -21.30 1.20
N PRO A 221 1.76 -22.48 0.80
CA PRO A 221 1.59 -22.97 -0.57
C PRO A 221 0.11 -23.17 -0.89
N PHE A 222 -0.29 -22.84 -2.12
CA PHE A 222 -1.58 -23.26 -2.63
C PHE A 222 -1.56 -24.76 -2.96
N GLN A 223 -2.71 -25.43 -2.81
CA GLN A 223 -2.82 -26.84 -3.22
C GLN A 223 -2.78 -26.94 -4.75
N ASP A 224 -2.06 -27.93 -5.28
CA ASP A 224 -1.87 -28.15 -6.74
C ASP A 224 -3.15 -28.64 -7.47
N THR A 225 -4.33 -28.50 -6.87
CA THR A 225 -5.60 -28.81 -7.54
C THR A 225 -5.90 -27.73 -8.59
N PRO A 226 -6.00 -28.08 -9.88
CA PRO A 226 -6.34 -27.11 -10.92
C PRO A 226 -7.72 -26.52 -10.64
N VAL A 227 -7.77 -25.22 -10.38
CA VAL A 227 -9.04 -24.48 -10.28
C VAL A 227 -9.31 -23.85 -11.64
N GLU A 228 -10.50 -24.07 -12.19
CA GLU A 228 -10.93 -23.37 -13.41
C GLU A 228 -10.99 -21.86 -13.13
N VAL A 229 -10.17 -21.09 -13.84
CA VAL A 229 -10.14 -19.63 -13.74
C VAL A 229 -11.04 -19.07 -14.83
N GLU A 230 -12.16 -18.44 -14.45
CA GLU A 230 -12.98 -17.67 -15.40
C GLU A 230 -12.15 -16.51 -15.96
N GLN A 231 -11.80 -16.62 -17.23
CA GLN A 231 -11.06 -15.59 -17.96
C GLN A 231 -12.03 -14.51 -18.46
N ASN A 232 -11.61 -13.25 -18.35
CA ASN A 232 -12.35 -12.13 -18.91
C ASN A 232 -11.97 -11.98 -20.40
N THR A 233 -12.74 -12.60 -21.29
CA THR A 233 -12.48 -12.58 -22.74
C THR A 233 -12.93 -11.29 -23.42
N ASP A 234 -13.81 -10.52 -22.77
CA ASP A 234 -14.41 -9.30 -23.29
C ASP A 234 -13.78 -8.06 -22.64
N LEU A 235 -12.45 -8.00 -22.60
CA LEU A 235 -11.74 -6.78 -22.21
C LEU A 235 -11.91 -5.76 -23.35
N PRO A 236 -12.61 -4.62 -23.13
CA PRO A 236 -12.69 -3.59 -24.14
C PRO A 236 -11.29 -3.09 -24.48
N GLU A 237 -11.07 -2.76 -25.75
CA GLU A 237 -9.83 -2.11 -26.18
C GLU A 237 -9.67 -0.82 -25.38
N TYR A 238 -8.57 -0.73 -24.63
CA TYR A 238 -8.30 0.44 -23.79
C TYR A 238 -8.36 1.67 -24.67
N LEU A 239 -9.15 2.66 -24.26
CA LEU A 239 -9.16 3.96 -24.91
C LEU A 239 -7.73 4.50 -24.94
N PRO A 240 -7.23 4.99 -26.08
CA PRO A 240 -5.96 5.69 -26.12
C PRO A 240 -5.99 6.83 -25.08
N GLU A 241 -4.92 6.95 -24.31
CA GLU A 241 -4.82 7.85 -23.16
C GLU A 241 -5.01 9.34 -23.54
N ASP A 242 -4.98 9.65 -24.84
CA ASP A 242 -5.14 10.99 -25.42
C ASP A 242 -6.60 11.45 -25.59
N GLU A 243 -7.60 10.57 -25.47
CA GLU A 243 -9.02 10.89 -25.72
C GLU A 243 -9.90 10.74 -24.47
N SER A 244 -9.52 11.39 -23.38
CA SER A 244 -10.47 11.68 -22.30
C SER A 244 -11.20 13.00 -22.60
N PRO A 245 -12.55 13.02 -22.71
CA PRO A 245 -13.27 14.26 -22.95
C PRO A 245 -13.10 15.19 -21.75
N THR A 246 -12.33 16.26 -21.96
CA THR A 246 -12.13 17.36 -21.00
C THR A 246 -13.44 18.10 -20.81
N LYS A 247 -14.27 17.63 -19.86
CA LYS A 247 -15.39 18.43 -19.39
C LYS A 247 -14.82 19.58 -18.56
N GLU A 248 -15.03 20.80 -19.04
CA GLU A 248 -14.69 22.06 -18.37
C GLU A 248 -15.01 22.00 -16.87
N GLN A 249 -14.01 22.34 -16.04
CA GLN A 249 -14.01 22.15 -14.58
C GLN A 249 -14.92 23.13 -13.81
N ASP A 250 -15.83 23.86 -14.47
CA ASP A 250 -16.53 24.98 -13.84
C ASP A 250 -17.90 24.65 -13.23
N LYS A 251 -18.28 23.37 -13.11
CA LYS A 251 -19.58 22.98 -12.52
C LYS A 251 -19.52 21.76 -11.61
N ALA A 252 -18.52 21.69 -10.72
CA ALA A 252 -18.58 20.78 -9.59
C ALA A 252 -19.42 21.40 -8.46
N VAL A 253 -20.61 20.86 -8.21
CA VAL A 253 -21.47 21.27 -7.09
C VAL A 253 -20.91 20.65 -5.81
N SER A 254 -20.24 21.45 -4.98
CA SER A 254 -19.85 21.04 -3.63
C SER A 254 -21.05 21.09 -2.68
N ARG A 255 -21.30 20.02 -1.94
CA ARG A 255 -22.25 20.04 -0.82
C ARG A 255 -21.63 20.84 0.32
N VAL A 256 -22.10 22.07 0.50
CA VAL A 256 -21.76 22.94 1.63
C VAL A 256 -22.29 22.32 2.93
N GLY A 257 -21.36 21.86 3.76
CA GLY A 257 -21.58 21.53 5.17
C GLY A 257 -20.35 22.00 5.95
N SER A 258 -20.51 23.08 6.69
CA SER A 258 -19.48 23.85 7.38
C SER A 258 -18.71 23.06 8.45
N HIS A 259 -17.39 22.91 8.30
CA HIS A 259 -16.42 22.68 9.39
C HIS A 259 -14.96 22.92 8.90
N PRO A 260 -14.02 23.22 9.81
CA PRO A 260 -13.00 24.25 9.62
C PRO A 260 -12.00 23.92 8.51
N GLU A 261 -11.76 24.93 7.69
CA GLU A 261 -10.86 24.95 6.53
C GLU A 261 -9.40 24.73 6.97
N GLY A 262 -8.74 23.74 6.38
CA GLY A 262 -7.30 23.54 6.51
C GLY A 262 -6.86 22.07 6.50
N ALA A 263 -7.68 21.15 7.04
CA ALA A 263 -7.29 19.73 7.19
C ALA A 263 -7.83 18.78 6.09
N ALA A 264 -8.89 19.17 5.38
CA ALA A 264 -9.66 18.26 4.53
C ALA A 264 -9.18 18.20 3.06
N SER A 265 -8.41 19.18 2.58
CA SER A 265 -8.10 19.33 1.15
C SER A 265 -6.78 18.68 0.70
N TRP A 266 -5.93 18.21 1.62
CA TRP A 266 -4.58 17.71 1.32
C TRP A 266 -4.43 16.20 1.54
N LEU A 267 -5.21 15.64 2.48
CA LEU A 267 -5.35 14.20 2.61
C LEU A 267 -5.96 13.57 1.37
N SER A 268 -6.80 14.30 0.63
CA SER A 268 -7.38 13.82 -0.63
C SER A 268 -6.33 13.54 -1.70
N THR A 269 -5.18 14.21 -1.74
CA THR A 269 -4.19 14.01 -2.81
C THR A 269 -3.31 12.78 -2.54
N ALA A 270 -2.73 12.68 -1.35
CA ALA A 270 -1.96 11.50 -0.96
C ALA A 270 -2.85 10.26 -0.86
N ALA A 271 -4.07 10.40 -0.37
CA ALA A 271 -4.99 9.29 -0.37
C ALA A 271 -5.65 9.02 -1.71
N ASN A 272 -5.74 9.97 -2.65
CA ASN A 272 -6.06 9.67 -4.05
C ASN A 272 -4.94 8.87 -4.69
N PHE A 273 -3.68 9.19 -4.42
CA PHE A 273 -2.56 8.37 -4.89
C PHE A 273 -2.66 6.95 -4.32
N LEU A 274 -2.81 6.83 -2.99
CA LEU A 274 -2.98 5.52 -2.34
C LEU A 274 -4.25 4.79 -2.77
N SER A 275 -5.37 5.49 -3.00
CA SER A 275 -6.59 4.84 -3.49
C SER A 275 -6.49 4.45 -4.96
N ARG A 276 -5.80 5.23 -5.81
CA ARG A 276 -5.53 4.83 -7.20
C ARG A 276 -4.55 3.66 -7.26
N SER A 277 -3.54 3.65 -6.39
CA SER A 277 -2.58 2.53 -6.30
C SER A 277 -3.19 1.27 -5.71
N PHE A 278 -4.06 1.35 -4.69
CA PHE A 278 -4.53 0.17 -3.94
C PHE A 278 -6.03 -0.14 -4.04
N TYR A 279 -6.89 0.82 -4.40
CA TYR A 279 -8.33 0.73 -4.18
C TYR A 279 -9.20 1.25 -5.33
N TRP A 280 -8.88 0.89 -6.59
CA TRP A 280 -9.87 1.02 -7.66
C TRP A 280 -11.10 0.10 -7.42
#